data_AF-A0A4V5UAH2-F1
#
_entry.id   AF-A0A4V5UAH2-F1
#
_cell.length_a   1.000
_cell.length_b   1.000
_cell.length_c   1.000
_cell.angle_alpha   90.00
_cell.angle_beta   90.00
_cell.angle_gamma   90.00
#
_symmetry.space_group_name_H-M   'P 1'
#
loop_
_entity.id
_entity.type
_entity.pdbx_description
1 polymer ?
#
loop_
_entity_poly.entity_id
_entity_poly.type
_entity_poly.pdbx_seq_one_letter_code
_entity_poly.pdbx_strand_id
1 'polypeptide(L)'
;MQKLIDQALIGVSARINNEVNKSLGEYISKNNIKSTIALTNSIDRGFIALGNELLLLLNKLFKVGLKIEDIDKANEIINNYLEVEIKTIIKTCEEMTNFSIDNLNLNQFILKNKEELKVQLEFEFLYIKQEIKKHRKAVRWDLFKLTISAILGSTITIVVRHFLQ
;
A
#
# COMPACT_ATOMS: atom_id res chain seq x y z
N MET A 1 -1.14 -16.28 -0.52
CA MET A 1 -1.02 -14.82 -0.73
C MET A 1 -1.32 -14.05 0.54
N GLN A 2 -2.50 -14.25 1.16
CA GLN A 2 -2.84 -13.66 2.46
C GLN A 2 -1.73 -13.84 3.51
N LYS A 3 -1.26 -15.08 3.74
CA LYS A 3 -0.11 -15.36 4.64
C LYS A 3 1.16 -14.55 4.35
N LEU A 4 1.45 -14.22 3.08
CA LEU A 4 2.63 -13.43 2.72
C LEU A 4 2.43 -11.95 3.02
N ILE A 5 1.22 -11.43 2.79
CA ILE A 5 0.85 -10.05 3.15
C ILE A 5 0.89 -9.91 4.68
N ASP A 6 0.29 -10.85 5.41
CA ASP A 6 0.30 -10.86 6.88
C ASP A 6 1.73 -10.85 7.44
N GLN A 7 2.62 -11.70 6.90
CA GLN A 7 4.04 -11.71 7.29
C GLN A 7 4.76 -10.40 6.95
N ALA A 8 4.47 -9.82 5.78
CA ALA A 8 5.04 -8.53 5.41
C ALA A 8 4.58 -7.42 6.35
N LEU A 9 3.31 -7.44 6.76
CA LEU A 9 2.71 -6.48 7.67
C LEU A 9 3.29 -6.56 9.09
N ILE A 10 3.61 -7.76 9.58
CA ILE A 10 4.37 -7.92 10.84
C ILE A 10 5.72 -7.18 10.75
N GLY A 11 6.43 -7.36 9.65
CA GLY A 11 7.69 -6.65 9.41
C GLY A 11 7.53 -5.13 9.28
N VAL A 12 6.43 -4.68 8.66
CA VAL A 12 6.07 -3.26 8.57
C VAL A 12 5.82 -2.67 9.96
N SER A 13 5.03 -3.34 10.80
CA SER A 13 4.74 -2.90 12.17
C SER A 13 6.01 -2.73 13.00
N ALA A 14 6.95 -3.68 12.91
CA ALA A 14 8.24 -3.56 13.58
C ALA A 14 9.04 -2.31 13.16
N ARG A 15 9.02 -1.96 11.85
CA ARG A 15 9.72 -0.76 11.34
C ARG A 15 9.03 0.54 11.77
N ILE A 16 7.70 0.57 11.74
CA ILE A 16 6.92 1.72 12.21
C ILE A 16 7.18 1.98 13.69
N ASN A 17 7.11 0.92 14.52
CA ASN A 17 7.38 1.04 15.95
C ASN A 17 8.81 1.52 16.23
N ASN A 18 9.80 1.07 15.44
CA ASN A 18 11.17 1.57 15.57
C ASN A 18 11.27 3.08 15.27
N GLU A 19 10.59 3.58 14.24
CA GLU A 19 10.58 5.01 13.91
C GLU A 19 9.88 5.85 15.00
N VAL A 20 8.76 5.36 15.53
CA VAL A 20 8.06 5.99 16.66
C VAL A 20 8.94 6.04 17.91
N ASN A 21 9.55 4.91 18.27
CA ASN A 21 10.43 4.82 19.44
C ASN A 21 11.69 5.69 19.29
N LYS A 22 12.24 5.79 18.06
CA LYS A 22 13.36 6.68 17.76
C LYS A 22 12.96 8.14 17.95
N SER A 23 11.79 8.53 17.46
CA SER A 23 11.22 9.87 17.69
C SER A 23 11.10 10.18 19.18
N LEU A 24 10.50 9.27 19.95
CA LEU A 24 10.34 9.42 21.39
C LEU A 24 11.71 9.50 22.10
N GLY A 25 12.68 8.68 21.70
CA GLY A 25 14.06 8.74 22.19
C GLY A 25 14.76 10.08 21.97
N GLU A 26 14.51 10.75 20.84
CA GLU A 26 15.02 12.10 20.57
C GLU A 26 14.45 13.14 21.56
N TYR A 27 13.21 12.99 22.02
CA TYR A 27 12.61 13.88 23.02
C TYR A 27 12.99 13.51 24.46
N ILE A 28 13.22 12.23 24.76
CA ILE A 28 13.76 11.77 26.04
C ILE A 28 15.15 12.38 26.26
N SER A 29 16.04 12.28 25.27
CA SER A 29 17.40 12.84 25.38
C SER A 29 17.44 14.36 25.55
N LYS A 30 16.38 15.06 25.12
CA LYS A 30 16.20 16.52 25.29
C LYS A 30 15.37 16.90 26.53
N ASN A 31 15.02 15.94 27.39
CA ASN A 31 14.19 16.14 28.59
C ASN A 31 12.79 16.72 28.32
N ASN A 32 12.25 16.55 27.11
CA ASN A 32 11.00 17.15 26.64
C ASN A 32 9.91 16.13 26.29
N ILE A 33 10.05 14.88 26.74
CA ILE A 33 9.15 13.77 26.39
C ILE A 33 7.70 14.00 26.84
N LYS A 34 7.49 14.72 27.94
CA LYS A 34 6.17 15.08 28.49
C LYS A 34 5.54 16.30 27.81
N SER A 35 5.86 16.57 26.56
CA SER A 35 5.27 17.72 25.85
C SER A 35 4.26 17.23 24.82
N THR A 36 3.19 18.00 24.63
CA THR A 36 2.24 17.77 23.52
C THR A 36 2.96 17.74 22.18
N ILE A 37 4.04 18.50 22.03
CA ILE A 37 4.89 18.54 20.84
C ILE A 37 5.58 17.18 20.61
N ALA A 38 6.11 16.56 21.66
CA ALA A 38 6.72 15.23 21.56
C ALA A 38 5.69 14.17 21.16
N LEU A 39 4.48 14.27 21.71
CA LEU A 39 3.34 13.39 21.38
C LEU A 39 2.91 13.56 19.92
N THR A 40 2.58 14.78 19.48
CA THR A 40 2.12 15.04 18.11
C THR A 40 3.17 14.68 17.08
N ASN A 41 4.44 15.03 17.30
CA ASN A 41 5.50 14.76 16.33
C ASN A 41 5.83 13.26 16.23
N SER A 42 5.71 12.51 17.32
CA SER A 42 5.95 11.06 17.30
C SER A 42 4.80 10.31 16.64
N ILE A 43 3.56 10.76 16.86
CA ILE A 43 2.38 10.27 16.13
C ILE A 43 2.53 10.58 14.64
N ASP A 44 2.90 11.81 14.28
CA ASP A 44 3.11 12.24 12.89
C ASP A 44 4.15 11.37 12.19
N ARG A 45 5.31 11.14 12.83
CA ARG A 45 6.32 10.21 12.30
C ARG A 45 5.78 8.79 12.13
N GLY A 46 4.95 8.32 13.06
CA GLY A 46 4.27 7.03 12.94
C GLY A 46 3.37 6.96 11.70
N PHE A 47 2.56 7.99 11.44
CA PHE A 47 1.71 8.07 10.24
C PHE A 47 2.54 8.12 8.95
N ILE A 48 3.60 8.92 8.91
CA ILE A 48 4.51 9.01 7.75
C ILE A 48 5.17 7.66 7.48
N ALA A 49 5.69 7.00 8.52
CA ALA A 49 6.30 5.68 8.39
C ALA A 49 5.29 4.63 7.90
N LEU A 50 4.08 4.62 8.47
CA LEU A 50 2.98 3.74 8.06
C LEU A 50 2.63 3.94 6.58
N GLY A 51 2.47 5.18 6.13
CA GLY A 51 2.20 5.50 4.73
C GLY A 51 3.29 4.99 3.79
N ASN A 52 4.55 5.34 4.07
CA ASN A 52 5.69 4.94 3.24
C ASN A 52 5.84 3.42 3.13
N GLU A 53 5.69 2.71 4.26
CA GLU A 53 5.83 1.25 4.29
C GLU A 53 4.69 0.54 3.57
N LEU A 54 3.45 1.01 3.72
CA LEU A 54 2.30 0.46 3.00
C LEU A 54 2.40 0.72 1.50
N LEU A 55 2.82 1.92 1.08
CA LEU A 55 3.07 2.23 -0.33
C LEU A 55 4.18 1.36 -0.92
N LEU A 56 5.24 1.12 -0.16
CA LEU A 56 6.34 0.25 -0.57
C LEU A 56 5.87 -1.20 -0.69
N LEU A 57 5.02 -1.67 0.23
CA LEU A 57 4.39 -2.98 0.15
C LEU A 57 3.50 -3.09 -1.09
N LEU A 58 2.65 -2.11 -1.36
CA LEU A 58 1.80 -2.06 -2.55
C LEU A 58 2.60 -2.09 -3.85
N ASN A 59 3.67 -1.30 -3.94
CA ASN A 59 4.57 -1.31 -5.08
C ASN A 59 5.25 -2.67 -5.28
N LYS A 60 5.65 -3.34 -4.20
CA LYS A 60 6.21 -4.71 -4.28
C LYS A 60 5.16 -5.71 -4.73
N LEU A 61 3.94 -5.64 -4.19
CA LEU A 61 2.82 -6.50 -4.57
C LEU A 61 2.47 -6.33 -6.06
N PHE A 62 2.44 -5.09 -6.56
CA PHE A 62 2.20 -4.80 -7.97
C PHE A 62 3.21 -5.49 -8.91
N LYS A 63 4.50 -5.45 -8.55
CA LYS A 63 5.58 -6.08 -9.34
C LYS A 63 5.48 -7.59 -9.46
N VAL A 64 4.73 -8.26 -8.57
CA VAL A 64 4.57 -9.72 -8.57
C VAL A 64 3.48 -10.19 -9.56
N GLY A 65 2.84 -9.28 -10.29
CA GLY A 65 1.89 -9.64 -11.36
C GLY A 65 0.55 -10.17 -10.83
N LEU A 66 0.03 -9.53 -9.78
CA LEU A 66 -1.20 -9.93 -9.09
C LEU A 66 -2.45 -9.83 -9.99
N LYS A 67 -3.44 -10.69 -9.71
CA LYS A 67 -4.78 -10.55 -10.31
C LYS A 67 -5.55 -9.44 -9.60
N ILE A 68 -6.57 -8.90 -10.26
CA ILE A 68 -7.43 -7.85 -9.66
C ILE A 68 -8.07 -8.34 -8.34
N GLU A 69 -8.55 -9.58 -8.31
CA GLU A 69 -9.12 -10.21 -7.10
C GLU A 69 -8.12 -10.27 -5.93
N ASP A 70 -6.84 -10.45 -6.24
CA ASP A 70 -5.78 -10.48 -5.25
C ASP A 70 -5.48 -9.08 -4.68
N ILE A 71 -5.62 -8.04 -5.52
CA ILE A 71 -5.52 -6.64 -5.11
C ILE A 71 -6.71 -6.25 -4.21
N ASP A 72 -7.92 -6.73 -4.51
CA ASP A 72 -9.09 -6.48 -3.66
C ASP A 72 -8.93 -7.10 -2.27
N LYS A 73 -8.43 -8.34 -2.19
CA LYS A 73 -8.09 -8.98 -0.91
C LYS A 73 -6.98 -8.25 -0.16
N ALA A 74 -5.94 -7.80 -0.87
CA ALA A 74 -4.87 -7.02 -0.25
C ALA A 74 -5.38 -5.70 0.32
N ASN A 75 -6.31 -5.02 -0.37
CA ASN A 75 -6.96 -3.82 0.11
C ASN A 75 -7.73 -4.06 1.41
N GLU A 76 -8.51 -5.14 1.49
CA GLU A 76 -9.22 -5.49 2.72
C GLU A 76 -8.27 -5.75 3.89
N ILE A 77 -7.21 -6.54 3.68
CA ILE A 77 -6.22 -6.86 4.71
C ILE A 77 -5.49 -5.60 5.18
N ILE A 78 -5.07 -4.74 4.25
CA ILE A 78 -4.33 -3.50 4.57
C ILE A 78 -5.22 -2.51 5.33
N ASN A 79 -6.51 -2.38 4.97
CA ASN A 79 -7.43 -1.51 5.70
C ASN A 79 -7.68 -1.99 7.13
N ASN A 80 -7.83 -3.30 7.32
CA ASN A 80 -7.96 -3.88 8.66
C ASN A 80 -6.69 -3.68 9.49
N TYR A 81 -5.51 -3.86 8.88
CA TYR A 81 -4.23 -3.60 9.52
C TYR A 81 -4.08 -2.12 9.93
N LEU A 82 -4.46 -1.18 9.06
CA LEU A 82 -4.33 0.25 9.30
C LEU A 82 -5.08 0.71 10.55
N GLU A 83 -6.29 0.19 10.77
CA GLU A 83 -7.09 0.49 11.98
C GLU A 83 -6.44 -0.02 13.27
N VAL A 84 -5.78 -1.19 13.21
CA VAL A 84 -5.07 -1.77 14.36
C VAL A 84 -3.78 -0.99 14.62
N GLU A 85 -2.99 -0.73 13.58
CA GLU A 85 -1.67 -0.13 13.71
C GLU A 85 -1.74 1.32 14.19
N ILE A 86 -2.71 2.10 13.72
CA ILE A 86 -2.93 3.47 14.22
C ILE A 86 -3.18 3.46 15.73
N LYS A 87 -4.01 2.53 16.23
CA LYS A 87 -4.27 2.41 17.66
C LYS A 87 -3.01 2.03 18.43
N THR A 88 -2.18 1.15 17.87
CA THR A 88 -0.90 0.76 18.47
C THR A 88 0.08 1.95 18.56
N ILE A 89 0.20 2.75 17.50
CA ILE A 89 1.05 3.95 17.48
C ILE A 89 0.61 4.94 18.55
N ILE A 90 -0.70 5.25 18.59
CA ILE A 90 -1.33 6.16 19.54
C ILE A 90 -1.03 5.70 20.97
N LYS A 91 -1.36 4.44 21.29
CA LYS A 91 -1.14 3.86 22.61
C LYS A 91 0.34 3.88 23.04
N THR A 92 1.25 3.55 22.14
CA THR A 92 2.69 3.58 22.41
C THR A 92 3.16 4.99 22.80
N CYS A 93 2.68 6.01 22.08
CA CYS A 93 3.00 7.39 22.39
C CYS A 93 2.37 7.86 23.71
N GLU A 94 1.13 7.47 24.02
CA GLU A 94 0.47 7.78 25.30
C GLU A 94 1.26 7.21 26.48
N GLU A 95 1.59 5.92 26.42
CA GLU A 95 2.31 5.20 27.48
C GLU A 95 3.69 5.82 27.76
N MET A 96 4.41 6.24 26.72
CA MET A 96 5.74 6.85 26.89
C MET A 96 5.71 8.31 27.34
N THR A 97 4.67 9.05 26.98
CA THR A 97 4.58 10.49 27.30
C THR A 97 3.82 10.78 28.59
N ASN A 98 3.04 9.81 29.11
CA ASN A 98 2.07 9.97 30.21
C ASN A 98 1.02 11.08 29.93
N PHE A 99 0.68 11.31 28.66
CA PHE A 99 -0.40 12.23 28.26
C PHE A 99 -1.58 11.45 27.70
N SER A 100 -2.79 11.78 28.15
CA SER A 100 -4.03 11.30 27.51
C SER A 100 -4.35 12.12 26.27
N ILE A 101 -4.84 11.46 25.23
CA ILE A 101 -5.23 12.04 23.94
C ILE A 101 -6.61 12.74 23.98
N ASP A 102 -7.25 12.83 25.14
CA ASP A 102 -8.57 13.46 25.33
C ASP A 102 -8.64 14.99 25.00
N ASN A 103 -7.58 15.57 24.43
CA ASN A 103 -7.60 16.92 23.88
C ASN A 103 -8.22 16.93 22.46
N LEU A 104 -9.27 17.74 22.28
CA LEU A 104 -10.01 17.88 21.01
C LEU A 104 -9.11 18.17 19.80
N ASN A 105 -8.03 18.95 19.99
CA ASN A 105 -7.09 19.28 18.91
C ASN A 105 -6.29 18.06 18.42
N LEU A 106 -5.95 17.14 19.33
CA LEU A 106 -5.13 15.96 19.01
C LEU A 106 -5.98 14.88 18.34
N ASN A 107 -7.23 14.74 18.77
CA ASN A 107 -8.21 13.87 18.10
C ASN A 107 -8.49 14.32 16.66
N GLN A 108 -8.67 15.63 16.42
CA GLN A 108 -8.81 16.17 15.07
C GLN A 108 -7.55 15.93 14.22
N PHE A 109 -6.36 16.09 14.80
CA PHE A 109 -5.10 15.79 14.13
C PHE A 109 -4.98 14.32 13.71
N ILE A 110 -5.33 13.38 14.59
CA ILE A 110 -5.31 11.94 14.31
C ILE A 110 -6.32 11.59 13.22
N LEU A 111 -7.55 12.11 13.30
CA LEU A 111 -8.60 11.87 12.31
C LEU A 111 -8.18 12.38 10.93
N LYS A 112 -7.64 13.60 10.85
CA LYS A 112 -7.15 14.17 9.61
C LYS A 112 -6.06 13.31 8.97
N ASN A 113 -5.02 12.95 9.72
CA ASN A 113 -3.93 12.11 9.18
C ASN A 113 -4.41 10.72 8.75
N LYS A 114 -5.37 10.15 9.49
CA LYS A 114 -6.00 8.89 9.14
C LYS A 114 -6.76 8.98 7.82
N GLU A 115 -7.54 10.04 7.60
CA GLU A 115 -8.27 10.26 6.36
C GLU A 115 -7.32 10.50 5.19
N GLU A 116 -6.30 11.34 5.36
CA GLU A 116 -5.29 11.59 4.33
C GLU A 116 -4.58 10.30 3.89
N LEU A 117 -4.16 9.47 4.85
CA LEU A 117 -3.53 8.19 4.57
C LEU A 117 -4.48 7.23 3.84
N LYS A 118 -5.76 7.17 4.25
CA LYS A 118 -6.76 6.32 3.58
C LYS A 118 -6.97 6.75 2.12
N VAL A 119 -7.13 8.05 1.88
CA VAL A 119 -7.29 8.59 0.53
C VAL A 119 -6.07 8.30 -0.33
N GLN A 120 -4.87 8.44 0.22
CA GLN A 120 -3.63 8.13 -0.50
C GLN A 120 -3.56 6.65 -0.90
N LEU A 121 -3.87 5.73 0.03
CA LEU A 121 -3.87 4.30 -0.27
C LEU A 121 -4.96 3.93 -1.28
N GLU A 122 -6.17 4.50 -1.15
CA GLU A 122 -7.26 4.26 -2.08
C GLU A 122 -6.89 4.69 -3.50
N PHE A 123 -6.27 5.86 -3.65
CA PHE A 123 -5.78 6.34 -4.94
C PHE A 123 -4.77 5.36 -5.57
N GLU A 124 -3.83 4.84 -4.77
CA GLU A 124 -2.84 3.86 -5.25
C GLU A 124 -3.47 2.52 -5.62
N PHE A 125 -4.44 2.03 -4.86
CA PHE A 125 -5.20 0.84 -5.25
C PHE A 125 -5.94 1.04 -6.57
N LEU A 126 -6.56 2.21 -6.79
CA LEU A 126 -7.22 2.54 -8.04
C LEU A 126 -6.24 2.62 -9.21
N TYR A 127 -5.08 3.24 -9.00
CA TYR A 127 -4.00 3.33 -9.99
C TYR A 127 -3.52 1.94 -10.41
N ILE A 128 -3.18 1.08 -9.44
CA ILE A 128 -2.76 -0.31 -9.68
C ILE A 128 -3.84 -1.08 -10.46
N LYS A 129 -5.11 -0.97 -10.06
CA LYS A 129 -6.22 -1.63 -10.76
C LYS A 129 -6.34 -1.15 -12.21
N GLN A 130 -6.14 0.13 -12.47
CA GLN A 130 -6.20 0.69 -13.81
C GLN A 130 -5.04 0.19 -14.69
N GLU A 131 -3.82 0.15 -14.14
CA GLU A 131 -2.65 -0.38 -14.84
C GLU A 131 -2.80 -1.86 -15.19
N ILE A 132 -3.29 -2.70 -14.27
CA ILE A 132 -3.58 -4.11 -14.55
C ILE A 132 -4.58 -4.26 -15.71
N LYS A 133 -5.64 -3.43 -15.74
CA LYS A 133 -6.63 -3.44 -16.83
C LYS A 133 -6.02 -3.03 -18.17
N LYS A 134 -5.17 -1.99 -18.19
CA LYS A 134 -4.48 -1.54 -19.41
C LYS A 134 -3.56 -2.62 -19.97
N HIS A 135 -2.72 -3.22 -19.12
CA HIS A 135 -1.83 -4.31 -19.52
C HIS A 135 -2.58 -5.51 -20.09
N ARG A 136 -3.69 -5.94 -19.45
CA ARG A 136 -4.52 -7.04 -19.98
C ARG A 136 -5.13 -6.71 -21.34
N LYS A 137 -5.56 -5.47 -21.55
CA LYS A 137 -6.10 -5.02 -22.85
C LYS A 137 -5.02 -5.05 -23.94
N ALA A 138 -3.81 -4.60 -23.63
CA ALA A 138 -2.67 -4.65 -24.55
C ALA A 138 -2.32 -6.10 -24.94
N VAL A 139 -2.18 -6.99 -23.96
CA VAL A 139 -1.87 -8.42 -24.21
C VAL A 139 -2.96 -9.09 -25.06
N ARG A 140 -4.24 -8.82 -24.78
CA ARG A 140 -5.35 -9.33 -25.60
C ARG A 140 -5.29 -8.82 -27.03
N TRP A 141 -4.92 -7.56 -27.21
CA TRP A 141 -4.79 -6.96 -28.54
C TRP A 141 -3.63 -7.57 -29.33
N ASP A 142 -2.52 -7.87 -28.69
CA ASP A 142 -1.38 -8.52 -29.34
C ASP A 142 -1.67 -9.99 -29.69
N LEU A 143 -2.34 -10.73 -28.81
CA LEU A 143 -2.86 -12.07 -29.11
C LEU A 143 -3.82 -12.06 -30.31
N PHE A 144 -4.71 -11.07 -30.36
CA PHE A 144 -5.64 -10.90 -31.47
C PHE A 144 -4.91 -10.66 -32.80
N LYS A 145 -3.91 -9.76 -32.82
CA LYS A 145 -3.07 -9.54 -34.00
C LYS A 145 -2.35 -10.81 -34.44
N LEU A 146 -1.70 -11.51 -33.51
CA LEU A 146 -1.00 -12.77 -33.80
C LEU A 146 -1.93 -13.80 -34.42
N THR A 147 -3.14 -13.94 -33.86
CA THR A 147 -4.14 -14.90 -34.36
C THR A 147 -4.58 -14.54 -35.78
N ILE A 148 -4.87 -13.27 -36.05
CA ILE A 148 -5.23 -12.81 -37.40
C ILE A 148 -4.08 -12.99 -38.38
N SER A 149 -2.86 -12.62 -38.00
CA SER A 149 -1.68 -12.78 -38.84
C SER A 149 -1.42 -14.26 -39.18
N ALA A 150 -1.60 -15.17 -38.22
CA ALA A 150 -1.48 -16.60 -38.44
C ALA A 150 -2.55 -17.12 -39.41
N ILE A 151 -3.81 -16.69 -39.25
CA ILE A 151 -4.90 -17.07 -40.16
C ILE A 151 -4.62 -16.56 -41.59
N LEU A 152 -4.25 -15.29 -41.76
CA LEU A 152 -3.94 -14.71 -43.07
C LEU A 152 -2.73 -15.39 -43.73
N GLY A 153 -1.67 -15.67 -42.97
CA GLY A 153 -0.51 -16.41 -43.48
C GLY A 153 -0.88 -17.82 -43.93
N SER A 154 -1.75 -18.50 -43.18
CA SER A 154 -2.21 -19.85 -43.52
C SER A 154 -3.09 -19.87 -44.77
N THR A 155 -3.99 -18.90 -44.95
CA THR A 155 -4.84 -18.81 -46.15
C THR A 155 -4.04 -18.45 -47.40
N ILE A 156 -3.09 -17.50 -47.30
CA ILE A 156 -2.18 -17.19 -48.42
C ILE A 156 -1.39 -18.43 -48.83
N THR A 157 -0.85 -19.17 -47.85
CA THR A 157 -0.08 -20.40 -48.11
C THR A 157 -0.92 -21.46 -48.83
N ILE A 158 -2.18 -21.66 -48.42
CA ILE A 158 -3.10 -22.60 -49.06
C ILE A 158 -3.41 -22.16 -50.50
N VAL A 159 -3.71 -20.88 -50.73
CA VAL A 159 -4.02 -20.35 -52.06
C VAL A 159 -2.83 -20.49 -53.01
N VAL A 160 -1.62 -20.11 -52.56
CA VAL A 160 -0.40 -20.25 -53.37
C VAL A 160 -0.11 -21.71 -53.72
N ARG A 161 -0.30 -22.63 -52.76
CA ARG A 161 -0.10 -24.06 -52.99
C ARG A 161 -1.12 -24.63 -53.98
N HIS A 162 -2.35 -24.12 -53.98
CA HIS A 162 -3.41 -24.55 -54.90
C HIS A 162 -3.20 -24.02 -56.33
N PHE A 163 -2.63 -22.83 -56.49
CA PHE A 163 -2.34 -22.24 -57.82
C PHE A 163 -1.03 -22.76 -58.46
N LEU A 164 -0.11 -23.31 -57.68
CA LEU A 164 1.16 -23.88 -58.17
C LEU A 164 1.09 -25.40 -58.41
N GLN A 165 -0.05 -26.04 -58.13
CA GLN A 165 -0.38 -27.42 -58.49
C GLN A 165 -1.29 -27.45 -59.70
#